data_AF-A0A0R1HL09-F1
#
_entry.id   AF-A0A0R1HL09-F1
#
_cell.length_a   1.000
_cell.length_b   1.000
_cell.length_c   1.000
_cell.angle_alpha   90.00
_cell.angle_beta   90.00
_cell.angle_gamma   90.00
#
_symmetry.space_group_name_H-M   'P 1'
#
loop_
_entity.id
_entity.type
_entity.pdbx_description
1 polymer ?
#
loop_
_entity_poly.entity_id
_entity_poly.type
_entity_poly.pdbx_seq_one_letter_code
_entity_poly.pdbx_strand_id
1 'polypeptide(L)'
;MNNYIKEFSGYLGQLGATERDEVVSFYQEYLEDGGFETYDQAVGELGSPKQLARKVLADYSIRLLDGTASQAADPKPQSEVRTIWIIILAILSTPITIPIAVVVLGIMFAVLVSAVAIIFAAVVIVFSILLVAVVAIFFGISLIGTNGWVAMTYLGGGLAAIGAFLILIPALIWLIRGLIRGALSISKWLYAKLSRKNKAEERRDQ
;
A
#
# COMPACT_ATOMS: atom_id res chain seq x y z
N MET A 1 -25.47 -18.44 -57.55
CA MET A 1 -24.92 -18.50 -56.19
C MET A 1 -23.80 -19.53 -56.03
N ASN A 2 -24.04 -20.84 -56.22
CA ASN A 2 -23.05 -21.91 -55.91
C ASN A 2 -21.67 -21.75 -56.57
N ASN A 3 -21.61 -21.24 -57.81
CA ASN A 3 -20.34 -20.98 -58.49
C ASN A 3 -19.53 -19.84 -57.83
N TYR A 4 -20.22 -18.82 -57.29
CA TYR A 4 -19.59 -17.69 -56.59
C TYR A 4 -18.92 -18.16 -55.29
N ILE A 5 -19.65 -18.94 -54.49
CA ILE A 5 -19.15 -19.50 -53.23
C ILE A 5 -17.97 -20.46 -53.48
N LYS A 6 -18.04 -21.27 -54.54
CA LYS A 6 -16.94 -22.16 -54.94
C LYS A 6 -15.67 -21.40 -55.31
N GLU A 7 -15.78 -20.32 -56.07
CA GLU A 7 -14.65 -19.44 -56.41
C GLU A 7 -14.10 -18.72 -55.18
N PHE A 8 -14.98 -18.21 -54.31
CA PHE A 8 -14.61 -17.55 -53.07
C PHE A 8 -13.83 -18.49 -52.13
N SER A 9 -14.32 -19.72 -51.92
CA SER A 9 -13.63 -20.75 -51.13
C SER A 9 -12.25 -21.10 -51.69
N GLY A 10 -12.10 -21.14 -53.03
CA GLY A 10 -10.82 -21.36 -53.70
C GLY A 10 -9.77 -20.27 -53.41
N TYR A 11 -10.20 -19.03 -53.16
CA TYR A 11 -9.30 -17.92 -52.83
C TYR A 11 -8.93 -17.85 -51.34
N LEU A 12 -9.61 -18.58 -50.46
CA LEU A 12 -9.33 -18.68 -49.02
C LEU A 12 -8.31 -19.78 -48.67
N GLY A 13 -7.47 -20.18 -49.64
CA GLY A 13 -6.45 -21.23 -49.47
C GLY A 13 -5.44 -20.99 -48.34
N GLN A 14 -5.31 -19.75 -47.86
CA GLN A 14 -4.41 -19.35 -46.78
C GLN A 14 -4.99 -19.58 -45.37
N LEU A 15 -6.31 -19.81 -45.25
CA LEU A 15 -6.96 -20.17 -43.98
C LEU A 15 -6.90 -21.68 -43.73
N GLY A 16 -6.92 -22.07 -42.45
CA GLY A 16 -7.11 -23.47 -42.05
C GLY A 16 -8.46 -24.01 -42.53
N ALA A 17 -8.58 -25.34 -42.69
CA ALA A 17 -9.80 -25.96 -43.22
C ALA A 17 -11.07 -25.57 -42.43
N THR A 18 -10.99 -25.61 -41.10
CA THR A 18 -12.10 -25.23 -40.21
C THR A 18 -12.49 -23.76 -40.34
N GLU A 19 -11.53 -22.84 -40.33
CA GLU A 19 -11.78 -21.40 -40.45
C GLU A 19 -12.36 -21.03 -41.82
N ARG A 20 -11.89 -21.72 -42.86
CA ARG A 20 -12.41 -21.55 -44.22
C ARG A 20 -13.87 -21.96 -44.29
N ASP A 21 -14.24 -23.10 -43.70
CA ASP A 21 -15.61 -23.60 -43.72
C ASP A 21 -16.55 -22.66 -42.95
N GLU A 22 -16.11 -22.12 -41.81
CA GLU A 22 -16.87 -21.13 -41.03
C GLU A 22 -17.14 -19.84 -41.84
N VAL A 23 -16.09 -19.29 -42.46
CA VAL A 23 -16.20 -18.08 -43.30
C VAL A 23 -17.11 -18.32 -44.51
N VAL A 24 -16.95 -19.46 -45.18
CA VAL A 24 -17.76 -19.83 -46.34
C VAL A 24 -19.22 -19.99 -45.94
N SER A 25 -19.50 -20.67 -44.82
CA SER A 25 -20.86 -20.83 -44.29
C SER A 25 -21.51 -19.49 -43.98
N PHE A 26 -20.79 -18.55 -43.37
CA PHE A 26 -21.32 -17.22 -43.03
C PHE A 26 -21.78 -16.44 -44.27
N TYR A 27 -20.95 -16.38 -45.31
CA TYR A 27 -21.32 -15.65 -46.53
C TYR A 27 -22.35 -16.39 -47.37
N GLN A 28 -22.40 -17.73 -47.27
CA GLN A 28 -23.47 -18.50 -47.89
C GLN A 28 -24.82 -18.20 -47.23
N GLU A 29 -24.90 -18.22 -45.89
CA GLU A 29 -26.10 -17.86 -45.13
C GLU A 29 -26.53 -16.41 -45.41
N TYR A 30 -25.58 -15.46 -45.48
CA TYR A 30 -25.87 -14.08 -45.84
C TYR A 30 -26.50 -13.93 -47.24
N LEU A 31 -26.02 -14.70 -48.23
CA LEU A 31 -26.58 -14.65 -49.58
C LEU A 31 -27.95 -15.34 -49.67
N GLU A 32 -28.14 -16.43 -48.92
CA GLU A 32 -29.40 -17.17 -48.84
C GLU A 32 -30.50 -16.32 -48.15
N ASP A 33 -30.19 -15.69 -47.02
CA ASP A 33 -31.10 -14.77 -46.31
C ASP A 33 -31.45 -13.53 -47.15
N GLY A 34 -30.49 -13.04 -47.94
CA GLY A 34 -30.69 -11.92 -48.86
C GLY A 34 -31.43 -12.29 -50.15
N GLY A 35 -31.71 -13.58 -50.40
CA GLY A 35 -32.38 -14.04 -51.62
C GLY A 35 -31.53 -13.89 -52.89
N PHE A 36 -30.21 -13.92 -52.77
CA PHE A 36 -29.27 -13.72 -53.88
C PHE A 36 -28.91 -15.06 -54.56
N GLU A 37 -29.84 -15.60 -55.35
CA GLU A 37 -29.72 -16.94 -55.94
C GLU A 37 -28.78 -17.02 -57.18
N THR A 38 -28.52 -15.90 -57.85
CA THR A 38 -27.69 -15.87 -59.08
C THR A 38 -26.26 -15.41 -58.82
N TYR A 39 -25.34 -15.68 -59.75
CA TYR A 39 -23.92 -15.26 -59.62
C TYR A 39 -23.80 -13.73 -59.64
N ASP A 40 -24.51 -13.07 -60.55
CA ASP A 40 -24.45 -11.61 -60.73
C ASP A 40 -25.02 -10.85 -59.53
N GLN A 41 -26.05 -11.40 -58.88
CA GLN A 41 -26.60 -10.87 -57.63
C GLN A 41 -25.56 -10.92 -56.49
N ALA A 42 -24.86 -12.04 -56.32
CA ALA A 42 -23.80 -12.16 -55.33
C ALA A 42 -22.62 -11.21 -55.62
N VAL A 43 -22.27 -11.00 -56.90
CA VAL A 43 -21.24 -10.03 -57.31
C VAL A 43 -21.68 -8.59 -57.04
N GLY A 44 -22.96 -8.27 -57.25
CA GLY A 44 -23.52 -6.93 -56.99
C GLY A 44 -23.45 -6.55 -55.51
N GLU A 45 -23.71 -7.50 -54.62
CA GLU A 45 -23.77 -7.28 -53.18
C GLU A 45 -22.38 -7.36 -52.51
N LEU A 46 -21.63 -8.43 -52.78
CA LEU A 46 -20.37 -8.72 -52.09
C LEU A 46 -19.12 -8.33 -52.89
N GLY A 47 -19.28 -7.90 -54.13
CA GLY A 47 -18.19 -7.68 -55.08
C GLY A 47 -17.69 -8.98 -55.71
N SER A 48 -16.59 -8.94 -56.47
CA SER A 48 -16.04 -10.18 -57.06
C SER A 48 -15.51 -11.15 -55.98
N PRO A 49 -15.57 -12.48 -56.18
CA PRO A 49 -15.08 -13.46 -55.20
C PRO A 49 -13.65 -13.19 -54.72
N LYS A 50 -12.79 -12.70 -55.63
CA LYS A 50 -11.40 -12.33 -55.36
C LYS A 50 -11.25 -11.05 -54.53
N GLN A 51 -12.17 -10.10 -54.65
CA GLN A 51 -12.18 -8.90 -53.80
C GLN A 51 -12.64 -9.25 -52.39
N LEU A 52 -13.71 -10.02 -52.25
CA LEU A 52 -14.20 -10.48 -50.96
C LEU A 52 -13.13 -11.29 -50.22
N ALA A 53 -12.51 -12.26 -50.89
CA ALA A 53 -11.45 -13.09 -50.30
C ALA A 53 -10.26 -12.25 -49.81
N ARG A 54 -9.83 -11.24 -50.55
CA ARG A 54 -8.76 -10.33 -50.10
C ARG A 54 -9.15 -9.52 -48.87
N LYS A 55 -10.40 -9.05 -48.80
CA LYS A 55 -10.91 -8.31 -47.63
C LYS A 55 -10.96 -9.21 -46.40
N VAL A 56 -11.48 -10.42 -46.55
CA VAL A 56 -11.56 -11.40 -45.47
C VAL A 56 -10.16 -11.85 -45.01
N LEU A 57 -9.26 -12.13 -45.94
CA LEU A 57 -7.87 -12.47 -45.61
C LEU A 57 -7.14 -11.33 -44.89
N ALA A 58 -7.38 -10.08 -45.28
CA ALA A 58 -6.82 -8.92 -44.60
C ALA A 58 -7.36 -8.82 -43.17
N ASP A 59 -8.68 -8.94 -42.98
CA ASP A 59 -9.32 -8.89 -41.65
C ASP A 59 -8.85 -10.03 -40.73
N TYR A 60 -8.71 -11.24 -41.27
CA TYR A 60 -8.13 -12.38 -40.56
C TYR A 60 -6.65 -12.18 -40.24
N SER A 61 -5.87 -11.63 -41.18
CA SER A 61 -4.45 -11.36 -40.94
C SER A 61 -4.25 -10.35 -39.81
N ILE A 62 -5.11 -9.34 -39.69
CA ILE A 62 -5.08 -8.38 -38.58
C ILE A 62 -5.37 -9.10 -37.26
N ARG A 63 -6.35 -10.01 -37.22
CA ARG A 63 -6.66 -10.84 -36.04
C ARG A 63 -5.51 -11.80 -35.64
N LEU A 64 -4.80 -12.35 -36.63
CA LEU A 64 -3.62 -13.22 -36.41
C LEU A 64 -2.38 -12.42 -35.97
N LEU A 65 -2.20 -11.21 -36.50
CA LEU A 65 -1.16 -10.25 -36.09
C LEU A 65 -1.40 -9.73 -34.67
N ASP A 66 -2.66 -9.44 -34.29
CA ASP A 66 -3.04 -9.16 -32.90
C ASP A 66 -2.81 -10.38 -31.98
N GLY A 67 -2.86 -11.60 -32.52
CA GLY A 67 -2.52 -12.84 -31.83
C GLY A 67 -1.02 -13.10 -31.65
N THR A 68 -0.14 -12.44 -32.41
CA THR A 68 1.33 -12.63 -32.35
C THR A 68 2.12 -11.40 -31.89
N ALA A 69 1.50 -10.22 -31.78
CA ALA A 69 2.12 -8.98 -31.32
C ALA A 69 1.87 -8.67 -29.83
N SER A 70 1.95 -9.67 -28.95
CA SER A 70 2.12 -9.44 -27.49
C SER A 70 3.54 -9.01 -27.13
N GLN A 71 4.11 -8.05 -27.87
CA GLN A 71 5.25 -7.22 -27.45
C GLN A 71 5.14 -5.83 -28.09
N ALA A 72 4.22 -5.01 -27.60
CA ALA A 72 4.33 -3.57 -27.37
C ALA A 72 2.97 -2.85 -27.50
N ALA A 73 2.45 -2.39 -26.36
CA ALA A 73 1.50 -1.27 -26.17
C ALA A 73 -0.02 -1.44 -26.55
N ASP A 74 -0.77 -2.01 -25.57
CA ASP A 74 -2.19 -1.76 -25.12
C ASP A 74 -3.43 -1.93 -26.04
N PRO A 75 -4.65 -2.36 -25.56
CA PRO A 75 -5.06 -2.99 -24.28
C PRO A 75 -5.98 -4.27 -24.39
N LYS A 76 -5.82 -5.20 -23.42
CA LYS A 76 -6.77 -6.25 -22.89
C LYS A 76 -7.07 -7.53 -23.73
N PRO A 77 -6.75 -8.77 -23.23
CA PRO A 77 -7.40 -9.36 -22.05
C PRO A 77 -6.44 -10.03 -21.04
N GLN A 78 -5.15 -9.70 -21.06
CA GLN A 78 -4.20 -10.12 -20.01
C GLN A 78 -4.46 -9.43 -18.66
N SER A 79 -5.39 -8.48 -18.63
CA SER A 79 -5.87 -7.91 -17.38
C SER A 79 -6.62 -8.92 -16.54
N GLU A 80 -7.29 -9.94 -17.08
CA GLU A 80 -8.05 -10.84 -16.19
C GLU A 80 -7.12 -11.70 -15.34
N VAL A 81 -6.09 -12.32 -15.92
CA VAL A 81 -5.10 -13.08 -15.13
C VAL A 81 -4.28 -12.14 -14.24
N ARG A 82 -3.90 -10.95 -14.72
CA ARG A 82 -3.19 -9.96 -13.89
C ARG A 82 -4.08 -9.41 -12.78
N THR A 83 -5.37 -9.21 -13.01
CA THR A 83 -6.36 -8.78 -12.01
C THR A 83 -6.64 -9.91 -11.04
N ILE A 84 -6.79 -11.15 -11.48
CA ILE A 84 -6.92 -12.34 -10.61
C ILE A 84 -5.65 -12.51 -9.77
N TRP A 85 -4.47 -12.32 -10.35
CA TRP A 85 -3.20 -12.40 -9.63
C TRP A 85 -3.04 -11.25 -8.63
N ILE A 86 -3.46 -10.04 -8.97
CA ILE A 86 -3.54 -8.90 -8.03
C ILE A 86 -4.57 -9.16 -6.93
N ILE A 87 -5.71 -9.77 -7.23
CA ILE A 87 -6.73 -10.14 -6.24
C ILE A 87 -6.19 -11.21 -5.29
N ILE A 88 -5.52 -12.26 -5.79
CA ILE A 88 -4.87 -13.28 -4.97
C ILE A 88 -3.76 -12.65 -4.11
N LEU A 89 -2.94 -11.77 -4.67
CA LEU A 89 -1.90 -11.07 -3.94
C LEU A 89 -2.48 -10.09 -2.90
N ALA A 90 -3.61 -9.45 -3.20
CA ALA A 90 -4.34 -8.60 -2.27
C ALA A 90 -4.91 -9.41 -1.11
N ILE A 91 -5.53 -10.57 -1.39
CA ILE A 91 -6.06 -11.50 -0.39
C ILE A 91 -4.94 -12.07 0.47
N LEU A 92 -3.77 -12.34 -0.09
CA LEU A 92 -2.59 -12.82 0.65
C LEU A 92 -1.86 -11.71 1.41
N SER A 93 -1.99 -10.45 0.98
CA SER A 93 -1.51 -9.25 1.69
C SER A 93 -2.39 -8.87 2.88
N THR A 94 -3.71 -9.08 2.79
CA THR A 94 -4.66 -8.81 3.89
C THR A 94 -4.31 -9.47 5.23
N PRO A 95 -3.93 -10.77 5.32
CA PRO A 95 -3.55 -11.39 6.59
C PRO A 95 -2.28 -10.81 7.21
N ILE A 96 -1.44 -10.13 6.43
CA ILE A 96 -0.21 -9.44 6.91
C ILE A 96 -0.50 -7.97 7.26
N THR A 97 -1.48 -7.35 6.60
CA THR A 97 -1.83 -5.94 6.82
C THR A 97 -2.44 -5.73 8.21
N ILE A 98 -3.34 -6.62 8.65
CA ILE A 98 -3.97 -6.56 9.98
C ILE A 98 -2.92 -6.62 11.12
N PRO A 99 -2.00 -7.60 11.19
CA PRO A 99 -1.01 -7.65 12.27
C PRO A 99 -0.06 -6.45 12.24
N ILE A 100 0.35 -5.95 11.06
CA ILE A 100 1.17 -4.74 10.96
C ILE A 100 0.42 -3.53 11.51
N ALA A 101 -0.87 -3.36 11.17
CA ALA A 101 -1.69 -2.27 11.68
C ALA A 101 -1.81 -2.32 13.21
N VAL A 102 -2.03 -3.51 13.79
CA VAL A 102 -2.08 -3.71 15.24
C VAL A 102 -0.75 -3.36 15.91
N VAL A 103 0.38 -3.78 15.33
CA VAL A 103 1.71 -3.45 15.86
C VAL A 103 1.97 -1.95 15.83
N VAL A 104 1.65 -1.26 14.73
CA VAL A 104 1.82 0.20 14.60
C VAL A 104 0.96 0.94 15.62
N LEU A 105 -0.31 0.52 15.78
CA LEU A 105 -1.21 1.09 16.78
C LEU A 105 -0.68 0.87 18.21
N GLY A 106 -0.18 -0.34 18.48
CA GLY A 106 0.42 -0.70 19.76
C GLY A 106 1.67 0.13 20.09
N ILE A 107 2.54 0.37 19.11
CA ILE A 107 3.72 1.24 19.30
C ILE A 107 3.30 2.68 19.57
N MET A 108 2.32 3.22 18.84
CA MET A 108 1.78 4.57 19.10
C MET A 108 1.23 4.69 20.53
N PHE A 109 0.44 3.70 20.95
CA PHE A 109 -0.13 3.67 22.28
C PHE A 109 0.96 3.52 23.36
N ALA A 110 1.93 2.64 23.17
CA ALA A 110 3.05 2.45 24.10
C ALA A 110 3.89 3.72 24.26
N VAL A 111 4.15 4.46 23.18
CA VAL A 111 4.87 5.74 23.24
C VAL A 111 4.08 6.76 24.05
N LEU A 112 2.76 6.85 23.85
CA LEU A 112 1.90 7.75 24.60
C LEU A 112 1.89 7.41 26.10
N VAL A 113 1.65 6.14 26.43
CA VAL A 113 1.60 5.66 27.82
C VAL A 113 2.96 5.85 28.50
N SER A 114 4.06 5.51 27.83
CA SER A 114 5.42 5.72 28.34
C SER A 114 5.69 7.20 28.62
N ALA A 115 5.27 8.09 27.72
CA ALA A 115 5.42 9.53 27.92
C ALA A 115 4.68 10.03 29.17
N VAL A 116 3.41 9.63 29.32
CA VAL A 116 2.61 9.98 30.50
C VAL A 116 3.21 9.39 31.78
N ALA A 117 3.67 8.13 31.74
CA ALA A 117 4.27 7.46 32.88
C ALA A 117 5.55 8.15 33.36
N ILE A 118 6.42 8.58 32.42
CA ILE A 118 7.65 9.31 32.76
C ILE A 118 7.32 10.66 33.41
N ILE A 119 6.34 11.40 32.88
CA ILE A 119 5.91 12.69 33.45
C ILE A 119 5.35 12.47 34.86
N PHE A 120 4.47 11.48 35.02
CA PHE A 120 3.88 11.14 36.32
C PHE A 120 4.96 10.74 37.34
N ALA A 121 5.89 9.86 36.96
CA ALA A 121 6.98 9.45 37.83
C ALA A 121 7.83 10.65 38.27
N ALA A 122 8.13 11.57 37.36
CA ALA A 122 8.89 12.78 37.69
C ALA A 122 8.14 13.68 38.68
N VAL A 123 6.82 13.86 38.52
CA VAL A 123 5.98 14.60 39.48
C VAL A 123 5.99 13.94 40.86
N VAL A 124 5.85 12.61 40.91
CA VAL A 124 5.87 11.85 42.18
C VAL A 124 7.21 12.01 42.90
N ILE A 125 8.33 11.96 42.17
CA ILE A 125 9.67 12.18 42.75
C ILE A 125 9.77 13.58 43.36
N VAL A 126 9.35 14.61 42.62
CA VAL A 126 9.38 16.00 43.07
C VAL A 126 8.53 16.17 44.34
N PHE A 127 7.31 15.62 44.34
CA PHE A 127 6.41 15.69 45.48
C PHE A 127 6.97 14.94 46.70
N SER A 128 7.56 13.77 46.50
CA SER A 128 8.15 12.96 47.57
C SER A 128 9.31 13.68 48.25
N ILE A 129 10.19 14.33 47.49
CA ILE A 129 11.31 15.12 48.04
C ILE A 129 10.79 16.28 48.88
N LEU A 130 9.75 16.97 48.41
CA LEU A 130 9.16 18.09 49.14
C LEU A 130 8.54 17.62 50.46
N LEU A 131 7.85 16.48 50.46
CA LEU A 131 7.27 15.88 51.66
C LEU A 131 8.37 15.47 52.65
N VAL A 132 9.43 14.83 52.17
CA VAL A 132 10.61 14.49 53.00
C VAL A 132 11.24 15.74 53.60
N ALA A 133 11.39 16.83 52.83
CA ALA A 133 11.95 18.09 53.32
C ALA A 133 11.11 18.68 54.47
N VAL A 134 9.78 18.75 54.30
CA VAL A 134 8.86 19.27 55.31
C VAL A 134 8.90 18.43 56.58
N VAL A 135 8.84 17.10 56.45
CA VAL A 135 8.90 16.18 57.59
C VAL A 135 10.24 16.28 58.30
N ALA A 136 11.35 16.35 57.56
CA ALA A 136 12.68 16.50 58.15
C ALA A 136 12.81 17.82 58.91
N ILE A 137 12.31 18.94 58.38
CA ILE A 137 12.33 20.23 59.08
C ILE A 137 11.48 20.18 60.35
N PHE A 138 10.28 19.60 60.27
CA PHE A 138 9.38 19.49 61.42
C PHE A 138 10.00 18.69 62.57
N PHE A 139 10.52 17.49 62.28
CA PHE A 139 11.23 16.69 63.28
C PHE A 139 12.52 17.37 63.74
N GLY A 140 13.26 18.01 62.84
CA GLY A 140 14.48 18.76 63.18
C GLY A 140 14.22 19.84 64.23
N ILE A 141 13.19 20.66 64.06
CA ILE A 141 12.80 21.69 65.02
C ILE A 141 12.32 21.06 66.33
N SER A 142 11.50 20.02 66.26
CA SER A 142 10.92 19.37 67.44
C SER A 142 11.98 18.68 68.31
N LEU A 143 13.10 18.23 67.74
CA LEU A 143 14.18 17.55 68.46
C LEU A 143 15.27 18.47 69.04
N ILE A 144 15.25 19.79 68.75
CA ILE A 144 16.25 20.76 69.25
C ILE A 144 16.40 20.70 70.77
N GLY A 145 15.29 20.54 71.51
CA GLY A 145 15.29 20.51 72.96
C GLY A 145 15.70 19.16 73.58
N THR A 146 15.86 18.10 72.77
CA THR A 146 16.20 16.76 73.27
C THR A 146 17.62 16.37 72.88
N ASN A 147 17.96 16.47 71.60
CA ASN A 147 19.23 16.00 71.05
C ASN A 147 19.67 16.93 69.91
N GLY A 148 20.53 17.91 70.24
CA GLY A 148 21.00 18.91 69.29
C GLY A 148 21.70 18.32 68.05
N TRP A 149 22.42 17.20 68.20
CA TRP A 149 23.09 16.53 67.07
C TRP A 149 22.08 15.98 66.04
N VAL A 150 21.01 15.35 66.53
CA VAL A 150 19.95 14.77 65.69
C VAL A 150 19.14 15.90 65.04
N ALA A 151 18.86 16.98 65.76
CA ALA A 151 18.20 18.15 65.18
C ALA A 151 19.00 18.76 64.00
N MET A 152 20.32 18.85 64.13
CA MET A 152 21.21 19.39 63.09
C MET A 152 21.19 18.53 61.81
N THR A 153 21.16 17.20 61.92
CA THR A 153 21.10 16.32 60.75
C THR A 153 19.77 16.39 60.03
N TYR A 154 18.65 16.47 60.75
CA TYR A 154 17.33 16.62 60.15
C TYR A 154 17.13 17.99 59.49
N LEU A 155 17.60 19.08 60.13
CA LEU A 155 17.56 20.41 59.53
C LEU A 155 18.47 20.51 58.30
N GLY A 156 19.70 19.99 58.39
CA GLY A 156 20.62 19.93 57.25
C GLY A 156 20.08 19.08 56.10
N GLY A 157 19.47 17.93 56.42
CA GLY A 157 18.82 17.05 55.46
C GLY A 157 17.61 17.69 54.79
N GLY A 158 16.78 18.41 55.55
CA GLY A 158 15.66 19.18 55.02
C GLY A 158 16.12 20.29 54.07
N LEU A 159 17.18 21.02 54.43
CA LEU A 159 17.76 22.05 53.56
C LEU A 159 18.40 21.45 52.29
N ALA A 160 19.09 20.32 52.42
CA ALA A 160 19.64 19.58 51.28
C ALA A 160 18.53 19.08 50.33
N ALA A 161 17.39 18.63 50.87
CA ALA A 161 16.23 18.22 50.08
C ALA A 161 15.61 19.40 49.31
N ILE A 162 15.57 20.60 49.90
CA ILE A 162 15.16 21.83 49.18
C ILE A 162 16.17 22.17 48.07
N GLY A 163 17.47 22.04 48.33
CA GLY A 163 18.50 22.20 47.31
C GLY A 163 18.33 21.21 46.15
N ALA A 164 18.05 19.94 46.46
CA ALA A 164 17.76 18.91 45.46
C ALA A 164 16.51 19.24 44.65
N PHE A 165 15.45 19.76 45.30
CA PHE A 165 14.23 20.21 44.62
C PHE A 165 14.53 21.31 43.58
N LEU A 166 15.36 22.31 43.93
CA LEU A 166 15.74 23.38 43.00
C LEU A 166 16.52 22.85 41.78
N ILE A 167 17.39 21.86 41.98
CA ILE A 167 18.15 21.20 40.89
C ILE A 167 17.22 20.33 40.03
N LEU A 168 16.16 19.77 40.60
CA LEU A 168 15.19 18.95 39.86
C LEU A 168 14.37 19.78 38.86
N ILE A 169 14.12 21.07 39.11
CA ILE A 169 13.34 21.93 38.19
C ILE A 169 13.97 21.99 36.78
N PRO A 170 15.26 22.36 36.61
CA PRO A 170 15.88 22.35 35.29
C PRO A 170 16.02 20.93 34.72
N ALA A 171 16.20 19.91 35.56
CA ALA A 171 16.21 18.51 35.12
C ALA A 171 14.85 18.09 34.54
N LEU A 172 13.73 18.54 35.12
CA LEU A 172 12.38 18.28 34.63
C LEU A 172 12.13 18.96 33.28
N ILE A 173 12.58 20.21 33.11
CA ILE A 173 12.49 20.93 31.83
C ILE A 173 13.32 20.21 30.76
N TRP A 174 14.52 19.74 31.12
CA TRP A 174 15.36 18.96 30.22
C TRP A 174 14.69 17.63 29.83
N LEU A 175 14.07 16.94 30.80
CA LEU A 175 13.33 15.70 30.58
C LEU A 175 12.14 15.89 29.63
N ILE A 176 11.34 16.95 29.82
CA ILE A 176 10.20 17.28 28.95
C ILE A 176 10.69 17.56 27.52
N ARG A 177 11.75 18.35 27.37
CA ARG A 177 12.36 18.61 26.05
C ARG A 177 12.92 17.34 25.43
N GLY A 178 13.52 16.45 26.23
CA GLY A 178 14.00 15.14 25.82
C GLY A 178 12.87 14.25 25.30
N LEU A 179 11.73 14.23 26.01
CA LEU A 179 10.52 13.52 25.61
C LEU A 179 9.95 14.00 24.28
N ILE A 180 9.87 15.31 24.08
CA ILE A 180 9.43 15.90 22.80
C ILE A 180 10.38 15.49 21.66
N ARG A 181 11.69 15.60 21.88
CA ARG A 181 12.70 15.17 20.89
C ARG A 181 12.63 13.67 20.62
N GLY A 182 12.41 12.85 21.64
CA GLY A 182 12.23 11.41 21.53
C GLY A 182 11.01 11.06 20.68
N ALA A 183 9.85 11.65 20.97
CA ALA A 183 8.63 11.48 20.19
C ALA A 183 8.82 11.88 18.71
N LEU A 184 9.47 13.03 18.46
CA LEU A 184 9.79 13.49 17.10
C LEU A 184 10.81 12.58 16.39
N SER A 185 11.78 12.03 17.12
CA SER A 185 12.77 11.10 16.57
C SER A 185 12.12 9.79 16.14
N ILE A 186 11.23 9.24 16.97
CA ILE A 186 10.47 8.03 16.66
C ILE A 186 9.58 8.27 15.43
N SER A 187 8.90 9.41 15.36
CA SER A 187 8.10 9.78 14.19
C SER A 187 8.95 9.83 12.90
N LYS A 188 10.09 10.53 12.94
CA LYS A 188 11.01 10.60 11.79
C LYS A 188 11.57 9.23 11.40
N TRP A 189 11.92 8.40 12.39
CA TRP A 189 12.44 7.06 12.15
C TRP A 189 11.38 6.14 11.52
N LEU A 190 10.14 6.17 12.02
CA LEU A 190 9.04 5.38 11.49
C LEU A 190 8.70 5.82 10.06
N TYR A 191 8.64 7.14 9.82
CA TYR A 191 8.39 7.70 8.49
C TYR A 191 9.52 7.37 7.51
N ALA A 192 10.78 7.47 7.94
CA ALA A 192 11.93 7.10 7.13
C ALA A 192 11.96 5.60 6.85
N LYS A 193 11.52 4.74 7.79
CA LYS A 193 11.49 3.29 7.60
C LYS A 193 10.39 2.86 6.63
N LEU A 194 9.23 3.52 6.64
CA LEU A 194 8.21 3.32 5.61
C LEU A 194 8.63 3.92 4.26
N SER A 195 9.17 5.14 4.24
CA SER A 195 9.56 5.84 3.00
C SER A 195 10.77 5.20 2.28
N ARG A 196 11.68 4.55 3.01
CA ARG A 196 12.78 3.78 2.40
C ARG A 196 12.30 2.62 1.54
N LYS A 197 11.08 2.10 1.77
CA LYS A 197 10.51 1.03 0.94
C LYS A 197 10.09 1.56 -0.43
N ASN A 198 9.59 2.80 -0.52
CA ASN A 198 9.23 3.44 -1.81
C ASN A 198 10.46 3.85 -2.66
N LYS A 199 11.58 4.25 -2.04
CA LYS A 199 12.80 4.63 -2.78
C LYS A 199 13.50 3.47 -3.50
N ALA A 200 13.17 2.22 -3.17
CA ALA A 200 13.69 1.05 -3.87
C ALA A 200 12.92 0.77 -5.17
N GLU A 201 11.66 1.20 -5.28
CA GLU A 201 10.85 1.10 -6.50
C GLU A 201 11.24 2.21 -7.50
N GLU A 202 11.49 3.42 -7.02
CA GLU A 202 11.86 4.59 -7.84
C GLU A 202 13.20 4.46 -8.59
N ARG A 203 14.07 3.50 -8.20
CA ARG A 203 15.33 3.19 -8.90
C ARG A 203 15.23 2.04 -9.91
N ARG A 204 14.07 1.36 -10.00
CA ARG A 204 13.83 0.34 -11.04
C ARG A 204 13.22 0.94 -12.31
N ASP A 205 12.72 2.17 -12.20
CA ASP A 205 12.10 2.92 -13.29
C ASP A 205 13.07 3.97 -13.91
N GLN A 206 14.35 3.94 -13.55
CA GLN A 206 15.46 4.67 -14.18
C GLN A 206 16.46 3.69 -14.77
#